data_AF-A0A1R3H195-F1
#
_entry.id   AF-A0A1R3H195-F1
#
_cell.length_a   1.000
_cell.length_b   1.000
_cell.length_c   1.000
_cell.angle_alpha   90.00
_cell.angle_beta   90.00
_cell.angle_gamma   90.00
#
_symmetry.space_group_name_H-M   'P 1'
#
loop_
_entity.id
_entity.type
_entity.pdbx_description
1 polymer ?
#
loop_
_entity_poly.entity_id
_entity_poly.type
_entity_poly.pdbx_seq_one_letter_code
_entity_poly.pdbx_strand_id
1 'polypeptide(L)'
;MKGKAAISGLSILLVVGVALGVVAVVHRSNNNNAPLTPHMKAVTDFCSSTDYKDSCHRTLGTVNTTDPKEFIAHAILASQDAVKKFFNYSDSLIVQASNNSRNKMALDDCKDMMDLAVQSLQASFSDVGDAQLHTLSDRINDIRTWLSAVISYQQSCLDGFEKNDAMRPMMENGVLDASQLTANALAIVTKLGDILSKLGLDFKIPTFKRRLLSSEYPEWFSASDRKLLGRIDNSRLKPNVIVAQDGSGQFKTIGEALAAAPKNNPNRHIIYVKAGIYDEYITIDKKTINILMYGDGPRKTIVTGHKNYVDGTSTWQTATFCKFQKPYMCRPLR
;
A
#
# COMPACT_ATOMS: atom_id res chain seq x y z
N MET A 1 -37.60 86.73 -12.62
CA MET A 1 -37.03 85.39 -12.86
C MET A 1 -35.91 85.14 -11.86
N LYS A 2 -36.10 84.22 -10.91
CA LYS A 2 -35.06 83.42 -10.23
C LYS A 2 -35.72 82.59 -9.13
N GLY A 3 -35.44 81.29 -9.12
CA GLY A 3 -35.71 80.42 -7.97
C GLY A 3 -36.31 79.07 -8.37
N LYS A 4 -35.44 78.10 -8.64
CA LYS A 4 -35.60 76.65 -8.37
C LYS A 4 -34.41 75.88 -8.97
N ALA A 5 -33.46 75.48 -8.12
CA ALA A 5 -32.57 74.33 -8.33
C ALA A 5 -31.65 74.22 -7.10
N ALA A 6 -32.10 73.58 -6.04
CA ALA A 6 -31.27 73.31 -4.86
C ALA A 6 -31.64 71.98 -4.20
N ILE A 7 -31.95 70.93 -4.97
CA ILE A 7 -32.17 69.58 -4.43
C ILE A 7 -31.73 68.54 -5.48
N SER A 8 -30.44 68.47 -5.79
CA SER A 8 -29.90 67.36 -6.61
C SER A 8 -28.40 67.08 -6.39
N GLY A 9 -27.79 67.66 -5.35
CA GLY A 9 -26.37 67.43 -5.02
C GLY A 9 -26.14 66.48 -3.83
N LEU A 10 -27.09 66.41 -2.89
CA LEU A 10 -26.92 65.64 -1.65
C LEU A 10 -27.04 64.13 -1.84
N SER A 11 -27.89 63.65 -2.76
CA SER A 11 -28.04 62.21 -3.02
C SER A 11 -26.82 61.61 -3.73
N ILE A 12 -26.13 62.37 -4.58
CA ILE A 12 -24.94 61.86 -5.28
C ILE A 12 -23.78 61.68 -4.31
N LEU A 13 -23.60 62.61 -3.36
CA LEU A 13 -22.56 62.50 -2.33
C LEU A 13 -22.80 61.31 -1.37
N LEU A 14 -24.04 61.03 -1.01
CA LEU A 14 -24.37 59.86 -0.19
C LEU A 14 -24.15 58.54 -0.93
N VAL A 15 -24.49 58.45 -2.22
CA VAL A 15 -24.27 57.22 -3.02
C VAL A 15 -22.79 56.96 -3.25
N VAL A 16 -21.98 58.00 -3.51
CA VAL A 16 -20.52 57.85 -3.65
C VAL A 16 -19.87 57.47 -2.31
N GLY A 17 -20.35 58.03 -1.19
CA GLY A 17 -19.88 57.65 0.15
C GLY A 17 -20.19 56.19 0.50
N VAL A 18 -21.37 55.69 0.14
CA VAL A 18 -21.75 54.28 0.34
C VAL A 18 -20.99 53.37 -0.61
N ALA A 19 -20.78 53.74 -1.87
CA ALA A 19 -19.99 52.95 -2.82
C ALA A 19 -18.51 52.84 -2.38
N LEU A 20 -17.89 53.93 -1.94
CA LEU A 20 -16.52 53.91 -1.41
C LEU A 20 -16.44 53.16 -0.08
N GLY A 21 -17.45 53.28 0.79
CA GLY A 21 -17.55 52.52 2.04
C GLY A 21 -17.67 51.02 1.81
N VAL A 22 -18.49 50.58 0.84
CA VAL A 22 -18.63 49.16 0.46
C VAL A 22 -17.36 48.66 -0.22
N VAL A 23 -16.72 49.44 -1.10
CA VAL A 23 -15.43 49.05 -1.71
C VAL A 23 -14.34 48.92 -0.64
N ALA A 24 -14.26 49.83 0.34
CA ALA A 24 -13.30 49.74 1.43
C ALA A 24 -13.58 48.57 2.38
N VAL A 25 -14.84 48.24 2.66
CA VAL A 25 -15.23 47.08 3.50
C VAL A 25 -15.05 45.76 2.77
N VAL A 26 -15.29 45.71 1.46
CA VAL A 26 -15.00 44.54 0.61
C VAL A 26 -13.49 44.35 0.43
N HIS A 27 -12.71 45.44 0.34
CA HIS A 27 -11.24 45.35 0.33
C HIS A 27 -10.63 45.03 1.69
N ARG A 28 -11.40 45.18 2.78
CA ARG A 28 -11.01 44.78 4.14
C ARG A 28 -11.48 43.37 4.51
N SER A 29 -12.17 42.67 3.60
CA SER A 29 -12.49 41.26 3.77
C SER A 29 -11.44 40.41 3.07
N ASN A 30 -10.54 39.91 3.90
CA ASN A 30 -9.76 38.69 3.69
C ASN A 30 -8.57 38.76 2.71
N ASN A 31 -7.53 39.48 3.10
CA ASN A 31 -6.18 39.16 2.62
C ASN A 31 -5.16 39.26 3.76
N ASN A 32 -5.32 38.39 4.77
CA ASN A 32 -4.24 38.01 5.68
C ASN A 32 -3.32 36.97 5.03
N ASN A 33 -3.01 37.13 3.74
CA ASN A 33 -1.98 36.35 3.09
C ASN A 33 -0.65 37.06 3.30
N ALA A 34 -0.10 36.90 4.51
CA ALA A 34 1.35 36.98 4.63
C ALA A 34 1.95 36.08 3.53
N PRO A 35 2.94 36.52 2.75
CA PRO A 35 3.49 35.72 1.67
C PRO A 35 3.94 34.37 2.24
N LEU A 36 3.24 33.30 1.83
CA LEU A 36 3.56 31.94 2.26
C LEU A 36 5.00 31.65 1.84
N THR A 37 5.79 31.12 2.78
CA THR A 37 7.15 30.68 2.45
C THR A 37 7.08 29.59 1.37
N PRO A 38 8.12 29.41 0.53
CA PRO A 38 8.14 28.35 -0.48
C PRO A 38 7.82 26.96 0.10
N HIS A 39 8.28 26.69 1.32
CA HIS A 39 7.92 25.52 2.11
C HIS A 39 6.41 25.41 2.39
N MET A 40 5.79 26.46 2.94
CA MET A 40 4.34 26.45 3.25
C MET A 40 3.48 26.26 2.00
N LYS A 41 3.92 26.82 0.86
CA LYS A 41 3.26 26.60 -0.43
C LYS A 41 3.36 25.13 -0.85
N ALA A 42 4.55 24.52 -0.78
CA ALA A 42 4.75 23.11 -1.10
C ALA A 42 3.89 22.19 -0.20
N VAL A 43 3.83 22.46 1.11
CA VAL A 43 2.96 21.72 2.04
C VAL A 43 1.50 21.85 1.65
N THR A 44 1.03 23.08 1.37
CA THR A 44 -0.37 23.32 0.95
C THR A 44 -0.70 22.59 -0.34
N ASP A 45 0.23 22.59 -1.29
CA ASP A 45 0.07 21.85 -2.52
C ASP A 45 -0.02 20.35 -2.23
N PHE A 46 0.92 19.73 -1.54
CA PHE A 46 0.86 18.29 -1.25
C PHE A 46 -0.38 17.86 -0.46
N CYS A 47 -0.81 18.67 0.51
CA CYS A 47 -1.99 18.38 1.32
C CYS A 47 -3.32 18.64 0.59
N SER A 48 -3.33 19.34 -0.54
CA SER A 48 -4.56 19.70 -1.25
C SER A 48 -5.35 18.49 -1.75
N SER A 49 -4.68 17.39 -2.08
CA SER A 49 -5.26 16.14 -2.61
C SER A 49 -5.48 15.08 -1.53
N THR A 50 -5.27 15.43 -0.26
CA THR A 50 -5.45 14.52 0.86
C THR A 50 -6.84 14.66 1.47
N ASP A 51 -7.42 13.54 1.89
CA ASP A 51 -8.69 13.56 2.64
C ASP A 51 -8.49 14.11 4.06
N TYR A 52 -7.32 13.88 4.66
CA TYR A 52 -7.00 14.30 6.03
C TYR A 52 -6.03 15.49 6.05
N LYS A 53 -6.53 16.65 5.60
CA LYS A 53 -5.74 17.89 5.41
C LYS A 53 -5.02 18.35 6.68
N ASP A 54 -5.71 18.40 7.82
CA ASP A 54 -5.12 18.88 9.08
C ASP A 54 -3.96 17.99 9.53
N SER A 55 -4.13 16.67 9.44
CA SER A 55 -3.10 15.68 9.75
C SER A 55 -1.92 15.78 8.77
N CYS A 56 -2.20 16.06 7.49
CA CYS A 56 -1.17 16.30 6.47
C CYS A 56 -0.36 17.55 6.78
N HIS A 57 -1.01 18.69 7.06
CA HIS A 57 -0.35 19.95 7.40
C HIS A 57 0.48 19.83 8.68
N ARG A 58 -0.04 19.14 9.71
CA ARG A 58 0.69 18.89 10.96
C ARG A 58 1.95 18.04 10.73
N THR A 59 1.87 17.06 9.83
CA THR A 59 2.97 16.14 9.55
C THR A 59 4.02 16.76 8.63
N LEU A 60 3.63 17.40 7.53
CA LEU A 60 4.61 17.98 6.60
C LEU A 60 5.12 19.35 7.06
N GLY A 61 4.34 20.07 7.88
CA GLY A 61 4.73 21.39 8.39
C GLY A 61 5.96 21.37 9.30
N THR A 62 6.36 20.22 9.83
CA THR A 62 7.57 20.06 10.64
C THR A 62 8.86 19.90 9.83
N VAL A 63 8.76 19.78 8.49
CA VAL A 63 9.91 19.53 7.63
C VAL A 63 10.45 20.84 7.05
N ASN A 64 11.69 21.22 7.32
CA ASN A 64 12.27 22.44 6.75
C ASN A 64 12.93 22.19 5.38
N THR A 65 12.15 21.76 4.39
CA THR A 65 12.66 21.43 3.05
C THR A 65 11.73 21.94 1.94
N THR A 66 12.26 22.01 0.72
CA THR A 66 11.46 22.20 -0.50
C THR A 66 11.57 21.00 -1.45
N ASP A 67 12.29 19.95 -1.06
CA ASP A 67 12.49 18.75 -1.88
C ASP A 67 11.25 17.82 -1.80
N PRO A 68 10.56 17.53 -2.91
CA PRO A 68 9.48 16.54 -2.98
C PRO A 68 9.81 15.17 -2.40
N LYS A 69 11.08 14.71 -2.53
CA LYS A 69 11.52 13.43 -1.98
C LYS A 69 11.45 13.41 -0.46
N GLU A 70 11.91 14.48 0.16
CA GLU A 70 11.91 14.61 1.63
C GLU A 70 10.49 14.66 2.18
N PHE A 71 9.54 15.31 1.49
CA PHE A 71 8.13 15.29 1.89
C PHE A 71 7.55 13.87 1.86
N ILE A 72 7.83 13.09 0.81
CA ILE A 72 7.37 11.70 0.71
C ILE A 72 8.04 10.82 1.78
N ALA A 73 9.35 10.92 1.92
CA ALA A 73 10.12 10.19 2.91
C ALA A 73 9.55 10.44 4.31
N HIS A 74 9.29 11.71 4.64
CA HIS A 74 8.70 12.10 5.91
C HIS A 74 7.27 11.58 6.10
N ALA A 75 6.42 11.63 5.07
CA ALA A 75 5.07 11.09 5.15
C ALA A 75 5.06 9.56 5.39
N ILE A 76 5.97 8.82 4.75
CA ILE A 76 6.13 7.37 4.94
C ILE A 76 6.66 7.08 6.34
N LEU A 77 7.65 7.83 6.84
CA LEU A 77 8.18 7.66 8.20
C LEU A 77 7.13 7.96 9.26
N ALA A 78 6.36 9.05 9.11
CA ALA A 78 5.25 9.38 10.01
C ALA A 78 4.19 8.26 10.04
N SER A 79 3.87 7.69 8.87
CA SER A 79 2.98 6.54 8.76
C SER A 79 3.55 5.31 9.48
N GLN A 80 4.85 5.05 9.33
CA GLN A 80 5.53 3.93 9.99
C GLN A 80 5.51 4.07 11.51
N ASP A 81 5.77 5.27 12.03
CA ASP A 81 5.73 5.52 13.47
C ASP A 81 4.32 5.37 14.04
N ALA A 82 3.30 5.81 13.30
CA ALA A 82 1.91 5.61 13.69
C ALA A 82 1.51 4.12 13.68
N VAL A 83 1.92 3.35 12.67
CA VAL A 83 1.70 1.90 12.63
C VAL A 83 2.41 1.20 13.80
N LYS A 84 3.65 1.57 14.13
CA LYS A 84 4.37 1.00 15.29
C LYS A 84 3.70 1.36 16.61
N LYS A 85 3.20 2.58 16.76
CA LYS A 85 2.41 2.98 17.94
C LYS A 85 1.15 2.13 18.08
N PHE A 86 0.44 1.93 16.98
CA PHE A 86 -0.74 1.07 16.97
C PHE A 86 -0.40 -0.39 17.28
N PHE A 87 0.70 -0.92 16.73
CA PHE A 87 1.20 -2.25 17.06
C PHE A 87 1.40 -2.41 18.58
N ASN A 88 2.15 -1.51 19.22
CA ASN A 88 2.39 -1.54 20.66
C ASN A 88 1.10 -1.39 21.47
N TYR A 89 0.18 -0.53 21.01
CA TYR A 89 -1.13 -0.38 21.63
C TYR A 89 -1.94 -1.68 21.57
N SER A 90 -2.04 -2.30 20.39
CA SER A 90 -2.74 -3.58 20.19
C SER A 90 -2.12 -4.71 21.02
N ASP A 91 -0.80 -4.73 21.17
CA ASP A 91 -0.09 -5.70 22.01
C ASP A 91 -0.50 -5.59 23.48
N SER A 92 -0.65 -4.35 23.99
CA SER A 92 -1.10 -4.10 25.36
C SER A 92 -2.52 -4.60 25.66
N LEU A 93 -3.35 -4.78 24.62
CA LEU A 93 -4.74 -5.27 24.76
C LEU A 93 -4.83 -6.80 24.88
N ILE A 94 -3.74 -7.54 24.66
CA ILE A 94 -3.78 -9.02 24.65
C ILE A 94 -4.23 -9.63 25.99
N VAL A 95 -3.89 -8.97 27.10
CA VAL A 95 -4.33 -9.38 28.45
C VAL A 95 -5.84 -9.21 28.60
N GLN A 96 -6.40 -8.13 28.04
CA GLN A 96 -7.85 -7.86 28.08
C GLN A 96 -8.62 -8.85 27.18
N ALA A 97 -8.02 -9.24 26.06
CA ALA A 97 -8.58 -10.23 25.15
C ALA A 97 -8.45 -11.69 25.64
N SER A 98 -7.72 -11.96 26.73
CA SER A 98 -7.41 -13.33 27.16
C SER A 98 -8.64 -14.16 27.53
N ASN A 99 -9.76 -13.52 27.86
CA ASN A 99 -11.03 -14.18 28.17
C ASN A 99 -11.86 -14.55 26.94
N ASN A 100 -11.48 -14.08 25.74
CA ASN A 100 -12.16 -14.38 24.48
C ASN A 100 -11.14 -14.89 23.46
N SER A 101 -11.18 -16.19 23.18
CA SER A 101 -10.27 -16.85 22.23
C SER A 101 -10.30 -16.23 20.83
N ARG A 102 -11.45 -15.71 20.40
CA ARG A 102 -11.62 -15.03 19.10
C ARG A 102 -10.92 -13.68 19.08
N ASN A 103 -11.05 -12.89 20.15
CA ASN A 103 -10.38 -11.60 20.26
C ASN A 103 -8.87 -11.76 20.38
N LYS A 104 -8.41 -12.79 21.09
CA LYS A 104 -6.99 -13.13 21.15
C LYS A 104 -6.44 -13.48 19.77
N MET A 105 -7.13 -14.34 19.03
CA MET A 105 -6.74 -14.72 17.67
C MET A 105 -6.72 -13.52 16.72
N ALA A 106 -7.74 -12.67 16.77
CA ALA A 106 -7.80 -11.45 15.96
C ALA A 106 -6.69 -10.43 16.32
N LEU A 107 -6.29 -10.34 17.60
CA LEU A 107 -5.12 -9.54 17.99
C LEU A 107 -3.81 -10.13 17.47
N ASP A 108 -3.63 -11.45 17.56
CA ASP A 108 -2.43 -12.12 17.04
C ASP A 108 -2.33 -11.91 15.51
N ASP A 109 -3.44 -12.05 14.78
CA ASP A 109 -3.48 -11.76 13.34
C ASP A 109 -3.21 -10.28 13.05
N CYS A 110 -3.76 -9.37 13.85
CA CYS A 110 -3.51 -7.94 13.69
C CYS A 110 -2.02 -7.61 13.86
N LYS A 111 -1.32 -8.25 14.79
CA LYS A 111 0.13 -8.09 14.96
C LYS A 111 0.90 -8.50 13.71
N ASP A 112 0.56 -9.66 13.14
CA ASP A 112 1.18 -10.14 11.91
C ASP A 112 0.93 -9.16 10.74
N MET A 113 -0.29 -8.66 10.61
CA MET A 113 -0.65 -7.65 9.60
C MET A 113 0.10 -6.32 9.81
N MET A 114 0.27 -5.88 11.04
CA MET A 114 0.99 -4.64 11.35
C MET A 114 2.50 -4.80 11.12
N ASP A 115 3.08 -5.98 11.36
CA ASP A 115 4.45 -6.28 10.98
C ASP A 115 4.63 -6.23 9.45
N LEU A 116 3.67 -6.75 8.68
CA LEU A 116 3.66 -6.63 7.20
C LEU A 116 3.51 -5.18 6.73
N ALA A 117 2.69 -4.38 7.43
CA ALA A 117 2.54 -2.96 7.18
C ALA A 117 3.86 -2.21 7.40
N VAL A 118 4.56 -2.46 8.52
CA VAL A 118 5.87 -1.85 8.79
C VAL A 118 6.89 -2.20 7.69
N GLN A 119 6.95 -3.46 7.27
CA GLN A 119 7.85 -3.88 6.18
C GLN A 119 7.51 -3.21 4.85
N SER A 120 6.22 -3.06 4.52
CA SER A 120 5.78 -2.38 3.30
C SER A 120 6.15 -0.89 3.32
N LEU A 121 6.06 -0.24 4.48
CA LEU A 121 6.50 1.15 4.68
C LEU A 121 8.03 1.28 4.60
N GLN A 122 8.78 0.32 5.15
CA GLN A 122 10.25 0.28 5.02
C GLN A 122 10.68 0.12 3.55
N ALA A 123 10.02 -0.77 2.80
CA ALA A 123 10.26 -0.94 1.37
C ALA A 123 9.95 0.35 0.61
N SER A 124 8.80 0.98 0.91
CA SER A 124 8.42 2.29 0.33
C SER A 124 9.47 3.36 0.60
N PHE A 125 9.97 3.45 1.83
CA PHE A 125 11.00 4.42 2.20
C PHE A 125 12.33 4.16 1.48
N SER A 126 12.75 2.89 1.39
CA SER A 126 13.95 2.50 0.65
C SER A 126 13.85 2.87 -0.83
N ASP A 127 12.68 2.73 -1.44
CA ASP A 127 12.43 3.11 -2.83
C ASP A 127 12.39 4.63 -3.03
N VAL A 128 12.28 5.44 -1.97
CA VAL A 128 12.38 6.90 -2.04
C VAL A 128 13.84 7.36 -1.96
N GLY A 129 14.64 6.71 -1.11
CA GLY A 129 16.00 7.13 -0.74
C GLY A 129 17.08 6.97 -1.82
N ASP A 130 16.79 6.37 -2.97
CA ASP A 130 17.76 6.23 -4.06
C ASP A 130 17.89 7.53 -4.90
N ALA A 131 19.11 7.85 -5.30
CA ALA A 131 19.64 9.22 -5.47
C ALA A 131 19.00 10.03 -6.61
N GLN A 132 18.25 9.41 -7.51
CA GLN A 132 17.78 10.04 -8.75
C GLN A 132 16.26 10.24 -8.77
N LEU A 133 15.79 11.45 -9.09
CA LEU A 133 14.35 11.76 -9.18
C LEU A 133 13.68 11.08 -10.40
N HIS A 134 14.45 10.84 -11.47
CA HIS A 134 13.93 10.20 -12.68
C HIS A 134 13.63 8.71 -12.45
N THR A 135 14.41 8.02 -11.60
CA THR A 135 14.11 6.64 -11.19
C THR A 135 12.94 6.57 -10.20
N LEU A 136 12.62 7.67 -9.51
CA LEU A 136 11.46 7.73 -8.62
C LEU A 136 10.15 7.58 -9.41
N SER A 137 10.05 8.16 -10.62
CA SER A 137 8.84 8.03 -11.47
C SER A 137 8.52 6.56 -11.76
N ASP A 138 9.54 5.76 -12.09
CA ASP A 138 9.40 4.33 -12.34
C ASP A 138 8.96 3.56 -11.09
N ARG A 139 9.38 4.02 -9.91
CA ARG A 139 9.10 3.38 -8.61
C ARG A 139 7.84 3.89 -7.89
N ILE A 140 7.21 4.97 -8.38
CA ILE A 140 5.98 5.50 -7.77
C ILE A 140 4.88 4.44 -7.71
N ASN A 141 4.79 3.57 -8.73
CA ASN A 141 3.81 2.49 -8.74
C ASN A 141 4.11 1.42 -7.67
N ASP A 142 5.39 1.14 -7.40
CA ASP A 142 5.79 0.25 -6.32
C ASP A 142 5.45 0.85 -4.95
N ILE A 143 5.77 2.13 -4.74
CA ILE A 143 5.43 2.86 -3.50
C ILE A 143 3.91 2.93 -3.31
N ARG A 144 3.13 3.23 -4.35
CA ARG A 144 1.65 3.21 -4.32
C ARG A 144 1.12 1.83 -3.93
N THR A 145 1.70 0.77 -4.50
CA THR A 145 1.32 -0.62 -4.20
C THR A 145 1.57 -0.94 -2.73
N TRP A 146 2.72 -0.54 -2.20
CA TRP A 146 3.09 -0.74 -0.81
C TRP A 146 2.22 0.03 0.17
N LEU A 147 1.95 1.31 -0.09
CA LEU A 147 1.06 2.11 0.75
C LEU A 147 -0.39 1.58 0.69
N SER A 148 -0.85 1.10 -0.46
CA SER A 148 -2.17 0.46 -0.58
C SER A 148 -2.24 -0.86 0.21
N ALA A 149 -1.16 -1.64 0.22
CA ALA A 149 -1.07 -2.84 1.04
C ALA A 149 -1.15 -2.51 2.54
N VAL A 150 -0.48 -1.44 3.00
CA VAL A 150 -0.55 -0.98 4.40
C VAL A 150 -1.98 -0.65 4.82
N ILE A 151 -2.72 0.08 3.98
CA ILE A 151 -4.14 0.39 4.24
C ILE A 151 -4.95 -0.91 4.33
N SER A 152 -4.69 -1.85 3.41
CA SER A 152 -5.39 -3.14 3.39
C SER A 152 -5.11 -3.97 4.65
N TYR A 153 -3.87 -3.95 5.17
CA TYR A 153 -3.51 -4.63 6.43
C TYR A 153 -4.20 -3.99 7.65
N GLN A 154 -4.29 -2.66 7.70
CA GLN A 154 -5.01 -1.96 8.77
C GLN A 154 -6.50 -2.31 8.77
N GLN A 155 -7.14 -2.30 7.60
CA GLN A 155 -8.55 -2.67 7.46
C GLN A 155 -8.77 -4.15 7.80
N SER A 156 -7.91 -5.05 7.31
CA SER A 156 -8.00 -6.48 7.59
C SER A 156 -7.84 -6.79 9.09
N CYS A 157 -7.00 -6.02 9.80
CA CYS A 157 -6.89 -6.13 11.26
C CYS A 157 -8.22 -5.79 11.94
N LEU A 158 -8.88 -4.70 11.52
CA LEU A 158 -10.17 -4.28 12.09
C LEU A 158 -11.29 -5.27 11.76
N ASP A 159 -11.27 -5.84 10.56
CA ASP A 159 -12.24 -6.85 10.13
C ASP A 159 -12.10 -8.18 10.89
N GLY A 160 -10.98 -8.38 11.60
CA GLY A 160 -10.81 -9.50 12.54
C GLY A 160 -11.75 -9.42 13.75
N PHE A 161 -12.27 -8.24 14.09
CA PHE A 161 -13.14 -8.03 15.25
C PHE A 161 -14.62 -7.94 14.85
N GLU A 162 -15.47 -8.65 15.59
CA GLU A 162 -16.92 -8.61 15.37
C GLU A 162 -17.48 -7.21 15.59
N LYS A 163 -18.50 -6.82 14.81
CA LYS A 163 -19.06 -5.46 14.84
C LYS A 163 -19.60 -5.04 16.21
N ASN A 164 -20.09 -6.00 16.99
CA ASN A 164 -20.67 -5.75 18.32
C ASN A 164 -19.68 -6.02 19.46
N ASP A 165 -18.43 -6.36 19.14
CA ASP A 165 -17.42 -6.63 20.16
C ASP A 165 -16.89 -5.31 20.76
N ALA A 166 -16.71 -5.29 22.08
CA ALA A 166 -16.28 -4.10 22.82
C ALA A 166 -14.85 -3.65 22.48
N MET A 167 -14.03 -4.54 21.89
CA MET A 167 -12.65 -4.25 21.52
C MET A 167 -12.54 -3.58 20.15
N ARG A 168 -13.53 -3.78 19.27
CA ARG A 168 -13.57 -3.13 17.95
C ARG A 168 -13.41 -1.60 18.02
N PRO A 169 -14.18 -0.83 18.83
CA PRO A 169 -14.01 0.62 18.90
C PRO A 169 -12.64 1.03 19.47
N MET A 170 -12.04 0.22 20.36
CA MET A 170 -10.68 0.48 20.85
C MET A 170 -9.66 0.35 19.72
N MET A 171 -9.79 -0.69 18.89
CA MET A 171 -8.93 -0.93 17.74
C MET A 171 -9.13 0.13 16.64
N GLU A 172 -10.37 0.50 16.33
CA GLU A 172 -10.70 1.58 15.38
C GLU A 172 -10.10 2.92 15.82
N ASN A 173 -10.19 3.25 17.11
CA ASN A 173 -9.57 4.45 17.65
C ASN A 173 -8.04 4.38 17.64
N GLY A 174 -7.46 3.22 17.98
CA GLY A 174 -6.02 3.01 18.02
C GLY A 174 -5.34 3.12 16.65
N VAL A 175 -6.02 2.70 15.58
CA VAL A 175 -5.45 2.69 14.21
C VAL A 175 -5.62 4.03 13.48
N LEU A 176 -6.44 4.95 14.02
CA LEU A 176 -6.90 6.15 13.33
C LEU A 176 -5.75 6.97 12.75
N ASP A 177 -4.75 7.30 13.57
CA ASP A 177 -3.56 8.05 13.14
C ASP A 177 -2.80 7.30 12.02
N ALA A 178 -2.64 5.99 12.16
CA ALA A 178 -1.94 5.17 11.18
C ALA A 178 -2.68 5.16 9.84
N SER A 179 -4.00 5.06 9.86
CA SER A 179 -4.83 5.10 8.64
C SER A 179 -4.83 6.47 7.98
N GLN A 180 -4.96 7.56 8.74
CA GLN A 180 -4.93 8.91 8.19
C GLN A 180 -3.57 9.23 7.56
N LEU A 181 -2.48 8.94 8.26
CA LEU A 181 -1.13 9.24 7.80
C LEU A 181 -0.75 8.39 6.57
N THR A 182 -1.13 7.11 6.56
CA THR A 182 -0.88 6.24 5.40
C THR A 182 -1.69 6.70 4.17
N ALA A 183 -2.96 7.07 4.37
CA ALA A 183 -3.79 7.61 3.29
C ALA A 183 -3.21 8.93 2.74
N ASN A 184 -2.75 9.82 3.62
CA ASN A 184 -2.06 11.04 3.23
C ASN A 184 -0.78 10.74 2.44
N ALA A 185 0.07 9.81 2.90
CA ALA A 185 1.27 9.39 2.19
C ALA A 185 0.95 8.86 0.78
N LEU A 186 -0.08 8.03 0.64
CA LEU A 186 -0.53 7.50 -0.65
C LEU A 186 -0.99 8.63 -1.58
N ALA A 187 -1.78 9.58 -1.08
CA ALA A 187 -2.26 10.72 -1.85
C ALA A 187 -1.10 11.64 -2.29
N ILE A 188 -0.12 11.90 -1.42
CA ILE A 188 1.07 12.70 -1.72
C ILE A 188 1.91 12.05 -2.84
N VAL A 189 2.21 10.75 -2.70
CA VAL A 189 2.94 9.98 -3.72
C VAL A 189 2.16 9.96 -5.04
N THR A 190 0.83 9.85 -4.96
CA THR A 190 -0.02 9.86 -6.16
C THR A 190 0.05 11.19 -6.88
N LYS A 191 -0.09 12.30 -6.14
CA LYS A 191 0.03 13.65 -6.70
C LYS A 191 1.41 13.91 -7.30
N LEU A 192 2.49 13.43 -6.69
CA LEU A 192 3.82 13.59 -7.28
C LEU A 192 3.92 12.86 -8.62
N GLY A 193 3.40 11.63 -8.72
CA GLY A 193 3.35 10.89 -9.98
C GLY A 193 2.66 11.68 -11.08
N ASP A 194 1.51 12.28 -10.76
CA ASP A 194 0.74 13.08 -11.72
C ASP A 194 1.50 14.35 -12.16
N ILE A 195 2.24 14.98 -11.24
CA ILE A 195 3.09 16.14 -11.55
C ILE A 195 4.25 15.73 -12.48
N LEU A 196 4.94 14.63 -12.18
CA LEU A 196 6.05 14.13 -12.99
C LEU A 196 5.59 13.75 -14.40
N SER A 197 4.43 13.10 -14.52
CA SER A 197 3.82 12.79 -15.82
C SER A 197 3.49 14.06 -16.62
N LYS A 198 2.95 15.10 -15.98
CA LYS A 198 2.62 16.38 -16.63
C LYS A 198 3.85 17.17 -17.09
N LEU A 199 4.98 17.02 -16.41
CA LEU A 199 6.24 17.68 -16.77
C LEU A 199 7.03 16.95 -17.86
N GLY A 200 6.48 15.86 -18.42
CA GLY A 200 7.16 15.06 -19.45
C GLY A 200 8.42 14.38 -18.96
N LEU A 201 8.58 14.24 -17.63
CA LEU A 201 9.67 13.50 -17.01
C LEU A 201 9.42 11.98 -16.98
N ASP A 202 8.26 11.55 -17.51
CA ASP A 202 7.98 10.17 -17.82
C ASP A 202 8.77 9.77 -19.08
N PHE A 203 10.06 9.47 -18.91
CA PHE A 203 10.92 8.95 -19.99
C PHE A 203 10.56 7.50 -20.30
N LYS A 204 9.42 7.27 -20.94
CA LYS A 204 9.16 6.01 -21.64
C LYS A 204 9.30 6.17 -23.15
N ILE A 205 10.52 6.26 -23.69
CA ILE A 205 10.85 5.63 -24.99
C ILE A 205 12.37 5.32 -25.09
N PRO A 206 12.88 4.14 -24.69
CA PRO A 206 13.82 3.45 -25.54
C PRO A 206 13.04 3.10 -26.81
N THR A 207 13.51 3.58 -27.95
CA THR A 207 13.00 3.18 -29.26
C THR A 207 13.24 1.68 -29.43
N PHE A 208 12.31 0.89 -28.91
CA PHE A 208 12.34 -0.56 -29.03
C PHE A 208 12.10 -0.90 -30.48
N LYS A 209 13.19 -1.32 -31.15
CA LYS A 209 13.13 -2.16 -32.34
C LYS A 209 12.00 -3.17 -32.13
N ARG A 210 10.95 -3.09 -32.96
CA ARG A 210 9.85 -4.05 -33.05
C ARG A 210 10.41 -5.47 -32.89
N ARG A 211 10.28 -6.06 -31.71
CA ARG A 211 10.32 -7.52 -31.55
C ARG A 211 8.88 -8.00 -31.64
N LEU A 212 8.53 -8.34 -32.87
CA LEU A 212 7.26 -8.88 -33.36
C LEU A 212 6.95 -10.28 -32.77
N LEU A 213 6.96 -10.45 -31.44
CA LEU A 213 6.45 -11.67 -30.80
C LEU A 213 5.78 -11.36 -29.44
N SER A 214 4.45 -11.28 -29.53
CA SER A 214 3.42 -11.62 -28.53
C SER A 214 3.28 -10.79 -27.25
N SER A 215 2.26 -9.94 -27.28
CA SER A 215 1.66 -9.17 -26.20
C SER A 215 0.74 -10.03 -25.30
N GLU A 216 1.27 -11.05 -24.63
CA GLU A 216 0.48 -11.90 -23.71
C GLU A 216 0.80 -11.67 -22.23
N TYR A 217 1.94 -11.03 -21.91
CA TYR A 217 2.39 -10.82 -20.53
C TYR A 217 2.63 -9.33 -20.20
N PRO A 218 2.23 -8.85 -19.00
CA PRO A 218 2.44 -7.47 -18.56
C PRO A 218 3.92 -7.05 -18.51
N GLU A 219 4.20 -5.76 -18.68
CA GLU A 219 5.57 -5.19 -18.67
C GLU A 219 6.36 -5.51 -17.40
N TRP A 220 5.71 -5.55 -16.22
CA TRP A 220 6.33 -5.88 -14.93
C TRP A 220 6.80 -7.34 -14.83
N PHE A 221 6.35 -8.20 -15.74
CA PHE A 221 6.71 -9.61 -15.75
C PHE A 221 8.00 -9.83 -16.56
N SER A 222 9.08 -10.26 -15.91
CA SER A 222 10.41 -10.29 -16.52
C SER A 222 10.49 -11.24 -17.72
N ALA A 223 11.36 -10.94 -18.70
CA ALA A 223 11.57 -11.82 -19.86
C ALA A 223 12.09 -13.22 -19.46
N SER A 224 12.89 -13.29 -18.39
CA SER A 224 13.32 -14.56 -17.77
C SER A 224 12.14 -15.36 -17.24
N ASP A 225 11.17 -14.72 -16.58
CA ASP A 225 9.99 -15.36 -16.04
C ASP A 225 9.05 -15.85 -17.14
N ARG A 226 8.84 -15.03 -18.19
CA ARG A 226 8.10 -15.42 -19.40
C ARG A 226 8.71 -16.67 -20.05
N LYS A 227 10.04 -16.69 -20.19
CA LYS A 227 10.76 -17.84 -20.75
C LYS A 227 10.64 -19.08 -19.86
N LEU A 228 10.57 -18.91 -18.54
CA LEU A 228 10.35 -20.02 -17.61
C LEU A 228 8.93 -20.57 -17.73
N LEU A 229 7.89 -19.74 -17.81
CA LEU A 229 6.52 -20.20 -18.05
C LEU A 229 6.42 -20.99 -19.36
N GLY A 230 7.00 -20.45 -20.45
CA GLY A 230 7.05 -21.18 -21.72
C GLY A 230 7.81 -22.51 -21.65
N ARG A 231 8.79 -22.66 -20.74
CA ARG A 231 9.45 -23.96 -20.49
C ARG A 231 8.58 -24.92 -19.69
N ILE A 232 7.73 -24.42 -18.79
CA ILE A 232 6.75 -25.24 -18.08
C ILE A 232 5.74 -25.80 -19.07
N ASP A 233 5.19 -24.96 -19.95
CA ASP A 233 4.18 -25.39 -20.93
C ASP A 233 4.71 -26.42 -21.93
N ASN A 234 6.00 -26.35 -22.25
CA ASN A 234 6.68 -27.34 -23.10
C ASN A 234 7.27 -28.53 -22.32
N SER A 235 7.01 -28.66 -21.02
CA SER A 235 7.57 -29.70 -20.12
C SER A 235 9.09 -29.82 -20.15
N ARG A 236 9.80 -28.72 -20.44
CA ARG A 236 11.28 -28.66 -20.51
C ARG A 236 11.94 -28.14 -19.24
N LEU A 237 11.16 -27.84 -18.20
CA LEU A 237 11.68 -27.33 -16.94
C LEU A 237 12.09 -28.50 -16.03
N LYS A 238 13.38 -28.61 -15.70
CA LYS A 238 13.88 -29.58 -14.72
C LYS A 238 13.59 -29.07 -13.30
N PRO A 239 12.72 -29.73 -12.51
CA PRO A 239 12.48 -29.34 -11.13
C PRO A 239 13.68 -29.69 -10.23
N ASN A 240 13.86 -28.92 -9.15
CA ASN A 240 14.81 -29.25 -8.09
C ASN A 240 14.21 -30.30 -7.16
N VAL A 241 12.93 -30.14 -6.85
CA VAL A 241 12.17 -30.97 -5.91
C VAL A 241 10.87 -31.42 -6.56
N ILE A 242 10.51 -32.68 -6.34
CA ILE A 242 9.25 -33.26 -6.80
C ILE A 242 8.44 -33.68 -5.58
N VAL A 243 7.19 -33.19 -5.51
CA VAL A 243 6.22 -33.55 -4.48
C VAL A 243 5.18 -34.47 -5.09
N ALA A 244 4.96 -35.64 -4.48
CA ALA A 244 3.96 -36.59 -4.94
C ALA A 244 3.41 -37.41 -3.77
N GLN A 245 2.09 -37.40 -3.59
CA GLN A 245 1.41 -38.13 -2.50
C GLN A 245 1.55 -39.65 -2.65
N ASP A 246 1.68 -40.14 -3.88
CA ASP A 246 1.87 -41.56 -4.20
C ASP A 246 3.26 -42.10 -3.82
N GLY A 247 4.16 -41.24 -3.31
CA GLY A 247 5.53 -41.60 -2.94
C GLY A 247 6.50 -41.68 -4.11
N SER A 248 6.08 -41.32 -5.33
CA SER A 248 6.96 -41.25 -6.51
C SER A 248 7.84 -39.99 -6.56
N GLY A 249 7.64 -39.07 -5.61
CA GLY A 249 8.40 -37.83 -5.44
C GLY A 249 9.43 -37.93 -4.31
N GLN A 250 10.17 -36.85 -4.10
CA GLN A 250 11.10 -36.72 -2.97
C GLN A 250 10.37 -36.43 -1.65
N PHE A 251 9.24 -35.73 -1.72
CA PHE A 251 8.40 -35.40 -0.57
C PHE A 251 6.95 -35.79 -0.85
N LYS A 252 6.21 -36.10 0.22
CA LYS A 252 4.78 -36.41 0.13
C LYS A 252 3.93 -35.15 0.21
N THR A 253 4.39 -34.17 0.98
CA THR A 253 3.67 -32.93 1.27
C THR A 253 4.39 -31.72 0.69
N ILE A 254 3.64 -30.65 0.43
CA ILE A 254 4.20 -29.39 -0.07
C ILE A 254 4.93 -28.67 1.07
N GLY A 255 4.41 -28.78 2.30
CA GLY A 255 5.06 -28.25 3.50
C GLY A 255 6.48 -28.79 3.72
N GLU A 256 6.69 -30.11 3.57
CA GLU A 256 8.03 -30.72 3.69
C GLU A 256 9.00 -30.20 2.62
N ALA A 257 8.53 -30.08 1.38
CA ALA A 257 9.35 -29.57 0.28
C ALA A 257 9.79 -28.11 0.50
N LEU A 258 8.92 -27.30 1.09
CA LEU A 258 9.24 -25.92 1.46
C LEU A 258 10.19 -25.85 2.65
N ALA A 259 10.03 -26.73 3.64
CA ALA A 259 10.93 -26.81 4.80
C ALA A 259 12.36 -27.23 4.39
N ALA A 260 12.48 -28.09 3.38
CA ALA A 260 13.75 -28.52 2.80
C ALA A 260 14.36 -27.51 1.82
N ALA A 261 13.62 -26.47 1.42
CA ALA A 261 14.12 -25.49 0.48
C ALA A 261 15.26 -24.65 1.10
N PRO A 262 16.32 -24.35 0.33
CA PRO A 262 17.44 -23.56 0.83
C PRO A 262 16.98 -22.13 1.16
N LYS A 263 17.26 -21.70 2.39
CA LYS A 263 16.95 -20.35 2.88
C LYS A 263 17.88 -19.33 2.22
N ASN A 264 17.35 -18.16 1.87
CA ASN A 264 18.06 -17.03 1.24
C ASN A 264 18.82 -17.39 -0.05
N ASN A 265 18.30 -18.34 -0.84
CA ASN A 265 18.95 -18.73 -2.09
C ASN A 265 18.74 -17.66 -3.18
N PRO A 266 19.81 -17.09 -3.76
CA PRO A 266 19.68 -16.17 -4.90
C PRO A 266 19.17 -16.89 -6.15
N ASN A 267 19.43 -18.20 -6.27
CA ASN A 267 18.95 -19.01 -7.39
C ASN A 267 17.52 -19.47 -7.18
N ARG A 268 16.75 -19.51 -8.26
CA ARG A 268 15.36 -19.97 -8.23
C ARG A 268 15.26 -21.44 -7.85
N HIS A 269 14.50 -21.74 -6.82
CA HIS A 269 14.21 -23.10 -6.38
C HIS A 269 12.87 -23.56 -6.97
N ILE A 270 12.91 -24.61 -7.78
CA ILE A 270 11.76 -25.08 -8.56
C ILE A 270 11.16 -26.31 -7.91
N ILE A 271 9.92 -26.18 -7.44
CA ILE A 271 9.12 -27.26 -6.83
C ILE A 271 8.05 -27.68 -7.83
N TYR A 272 8.07 -28.95 -8.22
CA TYR A 272 7.04 -29.56 -9.05
C TYR A 272 6.12 -30.41 -8.20
N VAL A 273 4.82 -30.10 -8.23
CA VAL A 273 3.80 -30.79 -7.46
C VAL A 273 2.96 -31.63 -8.43
N LYS A 274 3.02 -32.95 -8.28
CA LYS A 274 2.26 -33.86 -9.14
C LYS A 274 0.75 -33.74 -8.91
N ALA A 275 -0.03 -34.35 -9.79
CA ALA A 275 -1.47 -34.51 -9.62
C ALA A 275 -1.78 -35.18 -8.27
N GLY A 276 -2.72 -34.62 -7.53
CA GLY A 276 -3.06 -35.02 -6.17
C GLY A 276 -3.95 -33.97 -5.49
N ILE A 277 -4.61 -34.39 -4.40
CA ILE A 277 -5.41 -33.51 -3.55
C ILE A 277 -4.66 -33.36 -2.23
N TYR A 278 -4.01 -32.21 -2.04
CA TYR A 278 -3.19 -31.89 -0.89
C TYR A 278 -4.03 -31.11 0.13
N ASP A 279 -4.44 -31.75 1.22
CA ASP A 279 -5.12 -31.09 2.35
C ASP A 279 -4.07 -30.54 3.32
N GLU A 280 -3.57 -29.33 3.03
CA GLU A 280 -2.44 -28.70 3.72
C GLU A 280 -2.63 -27.17 3.80
N TYR A 281 -2.16 -26.56 4.89
CA TYR A 281 -2.02 -25.11 5.00
C TYR A 281 -0.57 -24.73 4.83
N ILE A 282 -0.27 -24.04 3.73
CA ILE A 282 1.09 -23.72 3.32
C ILE A 282 1.39 -22.27 3.67
N THR A 283 2.40 -22.09 4.53
CA THR A 283 2.94 -20.76 4.86
C THR A 283 4.40 -20.69 4.41
N ILE A 284 4.69 -19.80 3.46
CA ILE A 284 6.04 -19.56 2.97
C ILE A 284 6.73 -18.52 3.88
N ASP A 285 7.78 -18.96 4.58
CA ASP A 285 8.64 -18.11 5.41
C ASP A 285 9.32 -17.02 4.55
N LYS A 286 9.47 -15.81 5.12
CA LYS A 286 10.22 -14.69 4.54
C LYS A 286 11.64 -15.10 4.12
N LYS A 287 12.28 -15.99 4.88
CA LYS A 287 13.63 -16.51 4.57
C LYS A 287 13.67 -17.36 3.30
N THR A 288 12.53 -17.82 2.79
CA THR A 288 12.45 -18.62 1.57
C THR A 288 12.10 -17.75 0.36
N ILE A 289 13.14 -17.19 -0.25
CA ILE A 289 13.04 -16.32 -1.43
C ILE A 289 13.15 -17.13 -2.74
N ASN A 290 12.65 -16.56 -3.84
CA ASN A 290 12.83 -17.11 -5.20
C ASN A 290 12.31 -18.53 -5.44
N ILE A 291 11.21 -18.93 -4.79
CA ILE A 291 10.54 -20.21 -5.08
C ILE A 291 9.63 -20.06 -6.30
N LEU A 292 9.67 -21.06 -7.18
CA LEU A 292 8.68 -21.28 -8.23
C LEU A 292 8.01 -22.63 -8.00
N MET A 293 6.70 -22.61 -7.82
CA MET A 293 5.88 -23.81 -7.72
C MET A 293 4.99 -23.95 -8.96
N TYR A 294 4.93 -25.16 -9.50
CA TYR A 294 4.00 -25.52 -10.57
C TYR A 294 3.55 -26.97 -10.43
N GLY A 295 2.41 -27.31 -11.02
CA GLY A 295 1.87 -28.67 -10.99
C GLY A 295 1.32 -29.12 -12.32
N ASP A 296 0.70 -30.31 -12.33
CA ASP A 296 0.20 -30.99 -13.54
C ASP A 296 -1.02 -30.32 -14.19
N GLY A 297 -1.54 -29.28 -13.54
CA GLY A 297 -2.56 -28.41 -14.06
C GLY A 297 -3.61 -28.05 -13.01
N PRO A 298 -4.40 -27.00 -13.29
CA PRO A 298 -5.38 -26.43 -12.34
C PRO A 298 -6.62 -27.31 -12.12
N ARG A 299 -6.64 -28.55 -12.59
CA ARG A 299 -7.70 -29.53 -12.26
C ARG A 299 -7.14 -30.87 -11.79
N LYS A 300 -5.82 -30.95 -11.64
CA LYS A 300 -5.11 -32.20 -11.31
C LYS A 300 -4.34 -32.06 -10.01
N THR A 301 -3.68 -30.91 -9.82
CA THR A 301 -3.01 -30.58 -8.57
C THR A 301 -3.90 -29.60 -7.81
N ILE A 302 -4.50 -30.08 -6.72
CA ILE A 302 -5.45 -29.32 -5.92
C ILE A 302 -4.90 -29.16 -4.51
N VAL A 303 -4.84 -27.92 -4.01
CA VAL A 303 -4.50 -27.65 -2.61
C VAL A 303 -5.77 -27.22 -1.89
N THR A 304 -6.21 -28.01 -0.92
CA THR A 304 -7.47 -27.84 -0.19
C THR A 304 -7.23 -27.61 1.30
N GLY A 305 -8.25 -27.09 1.97
CA GLY A 305 -8.31 -26.93 3.41
C GLY A 305 -9.76 -26.87 3.87
N HIS A 306 -9.98 -27.20 5.14
CA HIS A 306 -11.28 -27.25 5.82
C HIS A 306 -11.48 -26.13 6.88
N LYS A 307 -10.48 -25.27 7.13
CA LYS A 307 -10.55 -24.15 8.08
C LYS A 307 -11.49 -23.09 7.55
N ASN A 308 -12.38 -22.62 8.42
CA ASN A 308 -13.34 -21.60 8.07
C ASN A 308 -13.69 -20.73 9.30
N TYR A 309 -14.31 -19.58 9.02
CA TYR A 309 -14.65 -18.61 10.05
C TYR A 309 -15.76 -19.08 11.01
N VAL A 310 -16.68 -19.90 10.51
CA VAL A 310 -17.82 -20.40 11.29
C VAL A 310 -17.34 -21.35 12.38
N ASP A 311 -16.32 -22.15 12.09
CA ASP A 311 -15.72 -23.12 13.02
C ASP A 311 -14.70 -22.48 14.00
N GLY A 312 -14.62 -21.15 14.04
CA GLY A 312 -13.82 -20.41 15.03
C GLY A 312 -12.37 -20.13 14.61
N THR A 313 -12.01 -20.35 13.35
CA THR A 313 -10.74 -19.86 12.78
C THR A 313 -10.90 -18.42 12.29
N SER A 314 -9.89 -17.56 12.38
CA SER A 314 -9.96 -16.22 11.81
C SER A 314 -9.83 -16.25 10.29
N THR A 315 -10.43 -15.27 9.60
CA THR A 315 -10.37 -15.17 8.13
C THR A 315 -8.93 -15.20 7.60
N TRP A 316 -8.00 -14.51 8.29
CA TRP A 316 -6.58 -14.49 7.95
C TRP A 316 -5.92 -15.87 7.91
N GLN A 317 -6.35 -16.78 8.79
CA GLN A 317 -5.78 -18.12 8.93
C GLN A 317 -6.51 -19.20 8.11
N THR A 318 -7.58 -18.84 7.37
CA THR A 318 -8.33 -19.79 6.53
C THR A 318 -7.63 -20.11 5.21
N ALA A 319 -6.73 -19.24 4.75
CA ALA A 319 -6.06 -19.41 3.47
C ALA A 319 -5.19 -20.67 3.46
N THR A 320 -5.37 -21.50 2.42
CA THR A 320 -4.55 -22.71 2.18
C THR A 320 -3.14 -22.39 1.73
N PHE A 321 -2.91 -21.16 1.25
CA PHE A 321 -1.61 -20.70 0.78
C PHE A 321 -1.35 -19.24 1.18
N CYS A 322 -0.38 -19.03 2.07
CA CYS A 322 0.05 -17.72 2.54
C CYS A 322 1.55 -17.51 2.27
N LYS A 323 1.92 -16.29 1.84
CA LYS A 323 3.32 -15.87 1.73
C LYS A 323 3.51 -14.45 2.25
N PHE A 324 4.55 -14.26 3.05
CA PHE A 324 4.82 -13.00 3.74
C PHE A 324 5.90 -12.10 3.08
N GLN A 325 6.25 -12.24 1.78
CA GLN A 325 7.26 -11.38 1.12
C GLN A 325 7.25 -11.34 -0.44
N LYS A 326 7.80 -10.25 -1.05
CA LYS A 326 8.14 -10.04 -2.49
C LYS A 326 9.51 -10.62 -2.91
N PRO A 327 9.79 -10.80 -4.22
CA PRO A 327 8.85 -11.18 -5.29
C PRO A 327 8.68 -12.70 -5.33
N TYR A 328 7.48 -13.16 -5.70
CA TYR A 328 7.12 -14.56 -5.77
C TYR A 328 6.37 -14.85 -7.06
N MET A 329 6.66 -15.99 -7.68
CA MET A 329 5.96 -16.45 -8.87
C MET A 329 5.28 -17.77 -8.55
N CYS A 330 3.95 -17.71 -8.40
CA CYS A 330 3.10 -18.88 -8.28
C CYS A 330 2.28 -19.01 -9.56
N ARG A 331 2.34 -20.16 -10.23
CA ARG A 331 1.34 -20.49 -11.24
C ARG A 331 0.14 -21.08 -10.50
N PRO A 332 -1.10 -20.66 -10.79
CA PRO A 332 -2.27 -21.15 -10.06
C PRO A 332 -2.34 -22.67 -10.11
N LEU A 333 -2.16 -23.28 -8.94
CA LEU A 333 -2.75 -24.56 -8.57
C LEU A 333 -4.18 -24.21 -8.13
N ARG A 334 -5.16 -25.03 -8.50
CA ARG A 334 -6.55 -24.73 -8.15
C ARG A 334 -6.90 -25.32 -6.79
#